data_AF-A0A353T1X0-F1
#
_entry.id   AF-A0A353T1X0-F1
#
_cell.length_a   1.000
_cell.length_b   1.000
_cell.length_c   1.000
_cell.angle_alpha   90.00
_cell.angle_beta   90.00
_cell.angle_gamma   90.00
#
_symmetry.space_group_name_H-M   'P 1'
#
loop_
_entity.id
_entity.type
_entity.pdbx_description
1 polymer ?
#
loop_
_entity_poly.entity_id
_entity_poly.type
_entity_poly.pdbx_seq_one_letter_code
_entity_poly.pdbx_strand_id
1 'polypeptide(L)' 'MDEALCLATRILVMSARPGRILSEFRTDFIRRFSQGEEGVEYLPEYRELREKILAILQNQYMQ' A
#
# COMPACT_ATOMS: atom_id res chain seq x y z
N MET A 1 5.64 7.23 0.76
CA MET A 1 4.95 5.90 0.73
C MET A 1 3.46 6.14 0.82
N ASP A 2 3.04 7.01 1.73
CA ASP A 2 1.64 7.37 1.90
C ASP A 2 1.05 7.96 0.60
N GLU A 3 1.80 8.75 -0.16
CA GLU A 3 1.35 9.25 -1.48
C GLU A 3 1.08 8.11 -2.47
N ALA A 4 1.91 7.06 -2.46
CA ALA A 4 1.73 5.91 -3.32
C ALA A 4 0.51 5.07 -2.89
N LEU A 5 0.26 4.92 -1.59
CA LEU A 5 -0.94 4.24 -1.08
C LEU A 5 -2.21 5.03 -1.45
N CYS A 6 -2.17 6.35 -1.28
CA CYS A 6 -3.28 7.25 -1.54
C CYS A 6 -3.68 7.26 -3.03
N LEU A 7 -2.70 7.31 -3.93
CA LEU A 7 -2.94 7.51 -5.37
C LEU A 7 -3.07 6.20 -6.15
N ALA A 8 -2.54 5.09 -5.67
CA ALA A 8 -2.53 3.85 -6.42
C ALA A 8 -3.93 3.21 -6.47
N THR A 9 -4.19 2.48 -7.55
CA THR A 9 -5.29 1.51 -7.66
C THR A 9 -4.81 0.07 -7.53
N ARG A 10 -3.50 -0.14 -7.74
CA ARG A 10 -2.81 -1.41 -7.65
C ARG A 10 -1.41 -1.19 -7.09
N ILE A 11 -1.05 -1.96 -6.06
CA ILE A 11 0.27 -1.90 -5.41
C ILE A 11 0.91 -3.28 -5.54
N LEU A 12 2.12 -3.32 -6.12
CA LEU A 12 2.95 -4.52 -6.18
C LEU A 12 4.11 -4.35 -5.20
N VAL A 13 4.21 -5.25 -4.22
CA VAL A 13 5.37 -5.33 -3.34
C VAL A 13 6.34 -6.33 -3.92
N MET A 14 7.59 -5.93 -4.10
CA MET A 14 8.61 -6.74 -4.78
C MET A 14 9.84 -6.94 -3.89
N SER A 15 10.51 -8.07 -4.04
CA SER A 15 11.83 -8.31 -3.44
C SER A 15 12.88 -7.42 -4.10
N ALA A 16 13.85 -6.95 -3.32
CA ALA A 16 14.91 -6.09 -3.83
C ALA A 16 15.80 -6.84 -4.84
N ARG A 17 16.25 -8.06 -4.49
CA ARG A 17 17.03 -8.96 -5.38
C ARG A 17 16.80 -10.44 -5.01
N PRO A 18 16.56 -11.33 -5.98
CA PRO A 18 16.14 -11.03 -7.36
C PRO A 18 14.72 -10.43 -7.37
N GLY A 19 14.42 -9.51 -8.29
CA GLY A 19 13.14 -8.80 -8.35
C GLY A 19 11.94 -9.70 -8.63
N ARG A 20 11.22 -10.12 -7.59
CA ARG A 20 10.04 -10.98 -7.65
C ARG A 20 8.87 -10.29 -6.98
N ILE A 21 7.67 -10.53 -7.47
CA ILE A 21 6.46 -10.06 -6.80
C ILE A 21 6.26 -10.90 -5.54
N LEU A 22 6.18 -10.23 -4.39
CA LEU A 22 5.92 -10.83 -3.09
C LEU A 22 4.44 -10.76 -2.73
N SER A 23 3.78 -9.67 -3.12
CA SER A 23 2.35 -9.46 -2.87
C SER A 23 1.77 -8.46 -3.86
N GLU A 24 0.46 -8.57 -4.08
CA GLU A 24 -0.35 -7.65 -4.87
C GLU A 24 -1.55 -7.20 -4.04
N PHE A 25 -1.77 -5.88 -4.01
CA PHE A 25 -2.94 -5.27 -3.38
C PHE A 25 -3.69 -4.41 -4.39
N ARG A 26 -5.01 -4.38 -4.27
CA ARG A 26 -5.88 -3.44 -4.98
C ARG A 26 -6.53 -2.52 -3.97
N THR A 27 -6.63 -1.26 -4.31
CA THR A 27 -7.22 -0.22 -3.46
C THR A 27 -7.99 0.76 -4.33
N ASP A 28 -8.95 1.46 -3.72
CA ASP A 28 -9.80 2.46 -4.31
C ASP A 28 -9.72 3.82 -3.59
N PHE A 29 -8.69 4.05 -2.75
CA PHE A 29 -8.53 5.30 -1.98
C PHE A 29 -8.58 6.55 -2.86
N ILE A 30 -7.88 6.54 -4.01
CA ILE A 30 -7.91 7.65 -4.96
C ILE A 30 -9.33 7.95 -5.49
N ARG A 31 -10.16 6.91 -5.63
CA ARG A 31 -11.55 7.07 -6.05
C ARG A 31 -12.35 7.78 -4.96
N ARG A 32 -12.15 7.41 -3.69
CA ARG A 32 -12.82 8.04 -2.55
C ARG A 32 -12.44 9.51 -2.41
N PHE A 33 -11.14 9.83 -2.54
CA PHE A 33 -10.66 11.22 -2.62
C PHE A 33 -11.32 11.97 -3.79
N SER A 34 -11.38 11.38 -4.99
CA SER A 34 -12.00 12.02 -6.16
C SER A 34 -13.51 12.27 -6.00
N GLN A 35 -14.15 11.56 -5.07
CA GLN A 35 -15.56 11.73 -4.72
C GLN A 35 -15.78 12.74 -3.59
N GLY A 36 -14.71 13.39 -3.11
CA GLY A 36 -14.77 14.40 -2.06
C GLY A 36 -14.79 13.83 -0.64
N GLU A 37 -14.42 12.56 -0.46
CA GLU A 37 -14.24 12.02 0.88
C GLU A 37 -12.95 12.57 1.50
N GLU A 38 -13.10 13.25 2.63
CA GLU A 38 -11.98 13.79 3.41
C GLU A 38 -11.48 12.75 4.44
N GLY A 39 -10.18 12.77 4.72
CA GLY A 39 -9.59 11.93 5.76
C GLY A 39 -9.50 10.44 5.43
N VAL A 40 -9.46 10.09 4.13
CA VAL A 40 -9.30 8.70 3.65
C VAL A 40 -8.03 8.06 4.21
N GLU A 41 -6.97 8.83 4.48
CA GLU A 41 -5.72 8.39 5.11
C GLU A 41 -5.88 7.97 6.59
N TYR A 42 -6.98 8.37 7.24
CA TYR A 42 -7.30 8.00 8.62
C TYR A 42 -8.19 6.76 8.73
N LEU A 43 -8.67 6.25 7.59
CA LEU A 43 -9.51 5.07 7.56
C LEU A 43 -8.75 3.83 8.05
N PRO A 44 -9.41 2.92 8.80
CA PRO A 44 -8.79 1.69 9.27
C PRO A 44 -8.12 0.87 8.15
N GLU A 45 -8.81 0.72 7.02
CA GLU A 45 -8.32 -0.05 5.87
C GLU A 45 -7.05 0.54 5.24
N TYR A 46 -6.89 1.88 5.29
CA TYR A 46 -5.68 2.55 4.84
C TYR A 46 -4.49 2.21 5.74
N ARG A 47 -4.70 2.32 7.06
CA ARG A 47 -3.67 1.98 8.06
C ARG A 47 -3.29 0.51 7.98
N GLU A 48 -4.27 -0.38 7.89
CA GLU A 48 -4.03 -1.82 7.77
C GLU A 48 -3.23 -2.18 6.51
N LEU A 49 -3.55 -1.58 5.36
CA LEU A 49 -2.81 -1.83 4.13
C LEU A 49 -1.35 -1.36 4.26
N ARG A 50 -1.16 -0.17 4.84
CA ARG A 50 0.17 0.39 5.11
C ARG A 50 1.00 -0.52 6.02
N GLU A 51 0.42 -1.00 7.12
CA GLU A 51 1.07 -1.90 8.05
C GLU A 51 1.42 -3.26 7.40
N LYS A 52 0.51 -3.83 6.60
CA LYS A 52 0.77 -5.06 5.84
C LYS A 52 1.96 -4.90 4.89
N ILE A 53 2.02 -3.80 4.14
CA ILE A 53 3.12 -3.52 3.21
C ILE A 53 4.44 -3.37 4.00
N LEU A 54 4.44 -2.60 5.09
CA LEU A 54 5.62 -2.42 5.94
C LEU A 54 6.13 -3.75 6.52
N ALA A 55 5.23 -4.63 6.98
CA ALA A 55 5.61 -5.94 7.49
C ALA A 55 6.29 -6.81 6.41
N ILE A 56 5.79 -6.79 5.17
CA ILE A 56 6.41 -7.51 4.05
C ILE A 56 7.81 -6.95 3.78
N LEU A 57 7.95 -5.63 3.73
CA LEU A 57 9.24 -4.97 3.50
C LEU A 57 10.24 -5.28 4.62
N GLN A 58 9.84 -5.19 5.89
CA GLN A 58 10.69 -5.53 7.04
C GLN A 58 11.18 -6.97 6.97
N ASN A 59 10.30 -7.92 6.62
CA ASN A 59 10.69 -9.31 6.43
C ASN A 59 11.68 -9.51 5.27
N GLN A 60 11.69 -8.63 4.26
CA GLN A 60 12.68 -8.66 3.18
C GLN A 60 14.04 -8.10 3.59
N TYR A 61 14.09 -7.12 4.50
CA TYR A 61 15.35 -6.55 4.97
C TYR A 61 16.07 -7.45 5.99
N MET A 62 15.33 -8.29 6.71
CA MET A 62 15.88 -9.20 7.72
C MET A 62 16.41 -10.53 7.13
N GLN A 63 16.29 -10.73 5.81
CA GLN A 63 16.75 -11.91 5.06
C GLN A 63 17.93 -11.53 4.16
#